data_AF-A0A1C5YSX9-F1
#
_entry.id   AF-A0A1C5YSX9-F1
#
_cell.length_a   1.000
_cell.length_b   1.000
_cell.length_c   1.000
_cell.angle_alpha   90.00
_cell.angle_beta   90.00
_cell.angle_gamma   90.00
#
_symmetry.space_group_name_H-M   'P 1'
#
loop_
_entity.id
_entity.type
_entity.pdbx_description
1 polymer ?
#
loop_
_entity_poly.entity_id
_entity_poly.type
_entity_poly.pdbx_seq_one_letter_code
_entity_poly.pdbx_strand_id
1 'polypeptide(L)'
;MVENRNNRLLNAKLNKYIVPGIMMSLALQLGNIVDTIFVSNLIGVEAMSAVTMSLPVETIVQLTGYCLGVGGSIAAGNMLGKRDKEGASRLFSATFIVTLVVGLLFSLIAFPAAGPIARFLVSGDGVLTTYTRDYIRISMLGAPVIGIGLMMVNYLGVENHPELASVYLIAANVINLVLDYIFLRFTPLGVTGASLSTVLGFLFAMVVFLFYIRSDKRNISFVRLNAKDFGIVKEAVVTGVPMLVFMATNFVKALGLNTIIMNQIGEDGMAVFTVCDNVLLIVEMLTGGIIGVIPNVAGILFGEKDYVGIRVLCKKMLKYSYIVLAVIFVLIMLFTEQITIMFGGGGELGREMVHALRIFALCVVPYLWNKFTVSYYESIEETAIASFVTFLENAVAVLPATFIGISIWKQIDGIGTNGIGVAFVATEVITLIAAWIFRKIKHKNSTFYIVPDQNPGTNLDFSIKSTMEEAGAVNRKILEFCKENGVSGNRANLAAVCAEEMTVNIIKFGGKTSNWIDINLCLEDDICQLRIRDNGVNFNPLEYSYDHEEFDIHGIELVKKISKSMDYIRAIDMNNTIISF
;
A
#
# COMPACT_ATOMS: atom_id res chain seq x y z
N MET A 1 6.37 -11.33 -36.62
CA MET A 1 5.20 -10.43 -36.60
C MET A 1 4.72 -10.35 -35.17
N VAL A 2 4.45 -9.16 -34.64
CA VAL A 2 3.90 -8.98 -33.28
C VAL A 2 2.40 -9.30 -33.37
N GLU A 3 2.01 -10.55 -33.14
CA GLU A 3 0.59 -10.89 -33.02
C GLU A 3 0.00 -10.18 -31.78
N ASN A 4 -1.15 -9.53 -31.99
CA ASN A 4 -1.79 -8.65 -31.03
C ASN A 4 -2.16 -9.41 -29.75
N ARG A 5 -1.36 -9.22 -28.69
CA ARG A 5 -1.75 -9.58 -27.33
C ARG A 5 -3.14 -9.02 -27.03
N ASN A 6 -4.10 -9.91 -26.80
CA ASN A 6 -5.45 -9.50 -26.48
C ASN A 6 -5.47 -9.10 -25.00
N ASN A 7 -5.22 -7.82 -24.70
CA ASN A 7 -5.23 -7.30 -23.34
C ASN A 7 -6.60 -7.42 -22.62
N ARG A 8 -7.57 -8.16 -23.17
CA ARG A 8 -8.93 -8.34 -22.63
C ARG A 8 -8.93 -8.97 -21.24
N LEU A 9 -8.15 -10.03 -21.01
CA LEU A 9 -8.13 -10.71 -19.71
C LEU A 9 -7.64 -9.75 -18.62
N LEU A 10 -6.47 -9.14 -18.86
CA LEU A 10 -5.90 -8.11 -17.98
C LEU A 10 -6.87 -6.94 -17.81
N ASN A 11 -7.43 -6.41 -18.91
CA ASN A 11 -8.34 -5.27 -18.85
C ASN A 11 -9.63 -5.53 -18.06
N ALA A 12 -10.25 -6.69 -18.25
CA ALA A 12 -11.47 -7.07 -17.55
C ALA A 12 -11.22 -7.18 -16.05
N LYS A 13 -10.09 -7.78 -15.66
CA LYS A 13 -9.71 -7.87 -14.25
C LYS A 13 -9.36 -6.50 -13.69
N LEU A 14 -8.55 -5.69 -14.34
CA LEU A 14 -8.24 -4.33 -13.88
C LEU A 14 -9.50 -3.51 -13.60
N ASN A 15 -10.54 -3.63 -14.44
CA ASN A 15 -11.83 -2.96 -14.19
C ASN A 15 -12.54 -3.51 -12.94
N LYS A 16 -12.45 -4.82 -12.68
CA LYS A 16 -13.00 -5.47 -11.48
C LYS A 16 -12.28 -5.01 -10.20
N TYR A 17 -11.01 -4.59 -10.25
CA TYR A 17 -10.22 -4.20 -9.07
C TYR A 17 -10.27 -2.70 -8.74
N ILE A 18 -10.57 -1.85 -9.71
CA ILE A 18 -10.71 -0.40 -9.46
C ILE A 18 -11.78 -0.11 -8.41
N VAL A 19 -12.97 -0.71 -8.54
CA VAL A 19 -14.08 -0.46 -7.62
C VAL A 19 -13.76 -0.92 -6.19
N PRO A 20 -13.28 -2.16 -5.94
CA PRO A 20 -12.80 -2.57 -4.63
C PRO A 20 -11.68 -1.70 -4.08
N GLY A 21 -10.71 -1.27 -4.90
CA GLY A 21 -9.62 -0.39 -4.47
C GLY A 21 -10.13 0.96 -3.99
N ILE A 22 -11.07 1.57 -4.74
CA ILE A 22 -11.75 2.80 -4.32
C ILE A 22 -12.56 2.56 -3.05
N MET A 23 -13.33 1.48 -2.96
CA MET A 23 -14.13 1.17 -1.76
C MET A 23 -13.27 0.94 -0.52
N MET A 24 -12.10 0.30 -0.67
CA MET A 24 -11.14 0.09 0.41
C MET A 24 -10.56 1.43 0.89
N SER A 25 -10.10 2.26 -0.04
CA SER A 25 -9.60 3.61 0.26
C SER A 25 -10.67 4.50 0.91
N LEU A 26 -11.91 4.45 0.39
CA LEU A 26 -13.06 5.15 0.98
C LEU A 26 -13.34 4.65 2.40
N ALA A 27 -13.36 3.35 2.63
CA ALA A 27 -13.63 2.79 3.95
C ALA A 27 -12.58 3.19 4.99
N LEU A 28 -11.29 3.20 4.61
CA LEU A 28 -10.21 3.63 5.49
C LEU A 28 -10.36 5.11 5.90
N GLN A 29 -10.58 5.97 4.91
CA GLN A 29 -10.66 7.41 5.16
C GLN A 29 -11.99 7.83 5.81
N LEU A 30 -13.11 7.18 5.46
CA LEU A 30 -14.37 7.36 6.18
C LEU A 30 -14.25 6.90 7.63
N GLY A 31 -13.54 5.80 7.89
CA GLY A 31 -13.24 5.35 9.25
C GLY A 31 -12.60 6.46 10.08
N ASN A 32 -11.54 7.08 9.56
CA ASN A 32 -10.85 8.20 10.21
C ASN A 32 -11.76 9.41 10.47
N ILE A 33 -12.62 9.76 9.48
CA ILE A 33 -13.56 10.87 9.62
C ILE A 33 -14.61 10.56 10.68
N VAL A 34 -15.20 9.37 10.65
CA VAL A 34 -16.25 8.98 11.60
C VAL A 34 -15.69 8.95 13.02
N ASP A 35 -14.48 8.42 13.22
CA ASP A 35 -13.78 8.44 14.51
C ASP A 35 -13.60 9.87 15.04
N THR A 36 -13.04 10.75 14.20
CA THR A 36 -12.85 12.18 14.52
C THR A 36 -14.17 12.87 14.89
N ILE A 37 -15.25 12.58 14.16
CA ILE A 37 -16.58 13.17 14.41
C ILE A 37 -17.17 12.66 15.73
N PHE A 38 -17.04 11.37 16.04
CA PHE A 38 -17.53 10.82 17.30
C PHE A 38 -16.80 11.42 18.50
N VAL A 39 -15.46 11.48 18.43
CA VAL A 39 -14.64 12.08 19.48
C VAL A 39 -14.98 13.57 19.67
N SER A 40 -15.10 14.32 18.58
CA SER A 40 -15.44 15.75 18.63
C SER A 40 -16.84 16.02 19.21
N ASN A 41 -17.87 15.30 18.75
CA ASN A 41 -19.26 15.54 19.17
C ASN A 41 -19.59 15.01 20.57
N LEU A 42 -18.95 13.92 21.02
CA LEU A 42 -19.28 13.29 22.30
C LEU A 42 -18.52 13.89 23.48
N ILE A 43 -17.31 14.41 23.26
CA ILE A 43 -16.41 14.85 24.33
C ILE A 43 -16.06 16.35 24.25
N GLY A 44 -16.35 17.01 23.13
CA GLY A 44 -16.15 18.46 22.94
C GLY A 44 -14.79 18.85 22.35
N VAL A 45 -14.66 20.12 21.99
CA VAL A 45 -13.51 20.66 21.23
C VAL A 45 -12.18 20.49 21.98
N GLU A 46 -12.16 20.71 23.29
CA GLU A 46 -10.95 20.57 24.12
C GLU A 46 -10.39 19.14 24.13
N ALA A 47 -11.26 18.14 24.08
CA ALA A 47 -10.89 16.73 24.01
C ALA A 47 -10.27 16.39 22.64
N MET A 48 -10.85 16.90 21.55
CA MET A 48 -10.31 16.70 20.22
C MET A 48 -8.93 17.37 20.06
N SER A 49 -8.77 18.58 20.60
CA SER A 49 -7.46 19.24 20.66
C SER A 49 -6.43 18.39 21.41
N ALA A 50 -6.81 17.73 22.50
CA ALA A 50 -5.90 16.86 23.26
C ALA A 50 -5.43 15.63 22.46
N VAL A 51 -6.34 15.00 21.70
CA VAL A 51 -6.02 13.87 20.81
C VAL A 51 -5.02 14.32 19.74
N THR A 52 -5.29 15.44 19.07
CA THR A 52 -4.38 15.99 18.04
C THR A 52 -2.99 16.31 18.59
N MET A 53 -2.91 16.89 19.81
CA MET A 53 -1.64 17.18 20.48
C MET A 53 -0.89 15.90 20.87
N SER A 54 -1.57 14.76 20.98
CA SER A 54 -0.99 13.47 21.37
C SER A 54 -0.46 12.64 20.20
N LEU A 55 -0.87 12.94 18.95
CA LEU A 55 -0.43 12.25 17.72
C LEU A 55 1.10 12.06 17.58
N PRO A 56 1.96 13.02 17.97
CA PRO A 56 3.41 12.82 18.01
C PRO A 56 3.84 11.58 18.78
N VAL A 57 3.24 11.39 19.95
CA VAL A 57 3.59 10.30 20.85
C VAL A 57 3.06 8.97 20.31
N GLU A 58 1.84 8.98 19.77
CA GLU A 58 1.29 7.79 19.11
C GLU A 58 2.16 7.33 17.94
N THR A 59 2.65 8.27 17.14
CA THR A 59 3.55 7.98 16.01
C THR A 59 4.80 7.26 16.50
N ILE A 60 5.41 7.72 17.60
CA ILE A 60 6.58 7.09 18.22
C ILE A 60 6.26 5.68 18.76
N VAL A 61 5.09 5.49 19.37
CA VAL A 61 4.65 4.18 19.86
C VAL A 61 4.49 3.20 18.71
N GLN A 62 3.85 3.62 17.61
CA GLN A 62 3.62 2.79 16.43
C GLN A 62 4.89 2.53 15.62
N LEU A 63 5.86 3.46 15.65
CA LEU A 63 7.12 3.41 14.90
C LEU A 63 7.89 2.11 15.10
N THR A 64 7.91 1.57 16.33
CA THR A 64 8.58 0.29 16.61
C THR A 64 7.91 -0.87 15.86
N GLY A 65 6.57 -0.93 15.91
CA GLY A 65 5.78 -1.96 15.25
C GLY A 65 5.89 -1.89 13.73
N TYR A 66 5.88 -0.67 13.16
CA TYR A 66 6.05 -0.50 11.72
C TYR A 66 7.46 -0.83 11.23
N CYS A 67 8.50 -0.37 11.94
CA CYS A 67 9.89 -0.64 11.55
C CYS A 67 10.20 -2.14 11.55
N LEU A 68 9.93 -2.80 12.68
CA LEU A 68 10.22 -4.23 12.83
C LEU A 68 9.21 -5.11 12.08
N GLY A 69 7.98 -4.63 11.88
CA GLY A 69 6.95 -5.26 11.07
C GLY A 69 7.31 -5.27 9.59
N VAL A 70 7.41 -4.09 8.98
CA VAL A 70 7.70 -3.95 7.54
C VAL A 70 9.12 -4.44 7.23
N GLY A 71 10.11 -4.01 7.99
CA GLY A 71 11.50 -4.41 7.77
C GLY A 71 11.72 -5.90 8.03
N GLY A 72 11.12 -6.43 9.11
CA GLY A 72 11.22 -7.84 9.46
C GLY A 72 10.47 -8.76 8.49
N SER A 73 9.30 -8.35 7.99
CA SER A 73 8.55 -9.14 7.01
C SER A 73 9.30 -9.22 5.67
N ILE A 74 9.84 -8.10 5.16
CA ILE A 74 10.63 -8.09 3.92
C ILE A 74 11.89 -8.96 4.07
N ALA A 75 12.63 -8.82 5.17
CA ALA A 75 13.82 -9.63 5.43
C ALA A 75 13.47 -11.14 5.59
N ALA A 76 12.37 -11.45 6.27
CA ALA A 76 11.86 -12.82 6.37
C ALA A 76 11.42 -13.36 5.01
N GLY A 77 10.78 -12.56 4.16
CA GLY A 77 10.40 -12.92 2.80
C GLY A 77 11.61 -13.27 1.93
N ASN A 78 12.70 -12.50 2.06
CA ASN A 78 13.97 -12.80 1.40
C ASN A 78 14.59 -14.13 1.88
N MET A 79 14.52 -14.43 3.17
CA MET A 79 14.98 -15.72 3.72
C MET A 79 14.12 -16.88 3.24
N LEU A 80 12.79 -16.72 3.25
CA LEU A 80 11.85 -17.72 2.72
C LEU A 80 12.08 -17.97 1.22
N GLY A 81 12.33 -16.92 0.43
CA GLY A 81 12.68 -17.04 -0.99
C GLY A 81 13.97 -17.83 -1.23
N LYS A 82 14.95 -17.74 -0.30
CA LYS A 82 16.17 -18.56 -0.29
C LYS A 82 15.97 -19.95 0.33
N ARG A 83 14.73 -20.34 0.64
CA ARG A 83 14.34 -21.57 1.34
C ARG A 83 14.90 -21.71 2.75
N ASP A 84 15.33 -20.61 3.37
CA ASP A 84 15.81 -20.57 4.76
C ASP A 84 14.65 -20.30 5.74
N LYS A 85 13.82 -21.33 5.97
CA LYS A 85 12.67 -21.25 6.90
C LYS A 85 13.11 -21.07 8.35
N GLU A 86 14.25 -21.62 8.73
CA GLU A 86 14.77 -21.54 10.09
C GLU A 86 15.30 -20.13 10.40
N GLY A 87 16.02 -19.50 9.46
CA GLY A 87 16.40 -18.10 9.53
C GLY A 87 15.19 -17.17 9.65
N ALA A 88 14.17 -17.37 8.80
CA ALA A 88 12.94 -16.59 8.85
C ALA A 88 12.19 -16.73 10.20
N SER A 89 12.12 -17.95 10.74
CA SER A 89 11.51 -18.22 12.05
C SER A 89 12.28 -17.59 13.22
N ARG A 90 13.62 -17.62 13.16
CA ARG A 90 14.48 -16.94 14.14
C ARG A 90 14.30 -15.43 14.07
N LEU A 91 14.28 -14.85 12.86
CA LEU A 91 14.06 -13.43 12.67
C LEU A 91 12.71 -12.99 13.25
N PHE A 92 11.62 -13.68 12.90
CA PHE A 92 10.28 -13.41 13.42
C PHE A 92 10.22 -13.48 14.95
N SER A 93 10.80 -14.52 15.54
CA SER A 93 10.82 -14.67 17.00
C SER A 93 11.60 -13.53 17.66
N ALA A 94 12.71 -13.11 17.04
CA ALA A 94 13.58 -12.07 17.60
C ALA A 94 12.94 -10.69 17.49
N THR A 95 12.34 -10.36 16.33
CA THR A 95 11.60 -9.11 16.13
C THR A 95 10.36 -9.06 17.03
N PHE A 96 9.69 -10.18 17.29
CA PHE A 96 8.57 -10.25 18.23
C PHE A 96 9.00 -9.91 19.65
N ILE A 97 10.08 -10.54 20.14
CA ILE A 97 10.60 -10.28 21.48
C ILE A 97 11.07 -8.83 21.61
N VAL A 98 11.78 -8.30 20.62
CA VAL A 98 12.25 -6.90 20.65
C VAL A 98 11.06 -5.94 20.66
N THR A 99 10.05 -6.17 19.82
CA THR A 99 8.83 -5.35 19.80
C THR A 99 8.10 -5.38 21.14
N LEU A 100 7.96 -6.56 21.74
CA LEU A 100 7.35 -6.73 23.06
C LEU A 100 8.16 -6.01 24.14
N VAL A 101 9.48 -6.16 24.17
CA VAL A 101 10.34 -5.50 25.15
C VAL A 101 10.28 -3.98 25.02
N VAL A 102 10.38 -3.45 23.80
CA VAL A 102 10.29 -2.00 23.57
C VAL A 102 8.91 -1.47 23.95
N GLY A 103 7.84 -2.19 23.59
CA GLY A 103 6.48 -1.85 24.02
C GLY A 103 6.33 -1.83 25.54
N LEU A 104 6.87 -2.83 26.24
CA LEU A 104 6.84 -2.89 27.71
C LEU A 104 7.64 -1.76 28.35
N LEU A 105 8.76 -1.35 27.74
CA LEU A 105 9.51 -0.18 28.18
C LEU A 105 8.66 1.10 28.07
N PHE A 106 7.94 1.30 26.96
CA PHE A 106 6.99 2.41 26.82
C PHE A 106 5.90 2.36 27.89
N SER A 107 5.33 1.18 28.16
CA SER A 107 4.30 1.02 29.21
C SER A 107 4.85 1.32 30.60
N LEU A 108 6.08 0.90 30.90
CA LEU A 108 6.71 1.13 32.21
C LEU A 108 6.93 2.62 32.47
N ILE A 109 7.36 3.38 31.46
CA ILE A 109 7.59 4.82 31.59
C ILE A 109 6.33 5.67 31.38
N ALA A 110 5.19 5.08 31.01
CA ALA A 110 3.95 5.81 30.71
C ALA A 110 3.50 6.74 31.85
N PHE A 111 3.51 6.25 33.10
CA PHE A 111 3.09 7.04 34.26
C PHE A 111 3.99 8.24 34.58
N PRO A 112 5.33 8.08 34.68
CA PRO A 112 6.23 9.20 34.94
C PRO A 112 6.44 10.12 33.74
N ALA A 113 6.37 9.62 32.50
CA ALA A 113 6.68 10.41 31.30
C ALA A 113 5.47 11.20 30.75
N ALA A 114 4.24 10.69 30.88
CA ALA A 114 3.07 11.32 30.25
C ALA A 114 2.83 12.78 30.71
N GLY A 115 3.07 13.10 31.99
CA GLY A 115 2.92 14.46 32.52
C GLY A 115 3.91 15.46 31.92
N PRO A 116 5.23 15.21 32.02
CA PRO A 116 6.25 16.03 31.39
C PRO A 116 6.07 16.17 29.87
N ILE A 117 5.72 15.09 29.17
CA ILE A 117 5.48 15.12 27.72
C ILE A 117 4.27 16.00 27.40
N ALA A 118 3.16 15.87 28.13
CA ALA A 118 1.97 16.71 27.91
C ALA A 118 2.26 18.21 28.13
N ARG A 119 3.06 18.55 29.15
CA ARG A 119 3.50 19.94 29.41
C ARG A 119 4.47 20.47 28.36
N PHE A 120 5.20 19.60 27.70
CA PHE A 120 6.06 19.97 26.59
C PHE A 120 5.25 20.23 25.31
N LEU A 121 4.21 19.44 25.08
CA LEU A 121 3.36 19.52 23.89
C LEU A 121 2.30 20.62 23.99
N VAL A 122 1.84 20.96 25.20
CA VAL A 122 0.79 21.96 25.44
C VAL A 122 1.33 23.09 26.31
N SER A 123 1.20 24.33 25.82
CA SER A 123 1.56 25.54 26.58
C SER A 123 0.52 25.83 27.67
N GLY A 124 0.94 25.77 28.94
CA GLY A 124 0.10 26.06 30.11
C GLY A 124 -0.33 24.82 30.91
N ASP A 125 -0.86 25.03 32.11
CA ASP A 125 -1.38 23.97 33.00
C ASP A 125 -2.93 24.03 33.04
N GLY A 126 -3.57 23.72 31.90
CA GLY A 126 -5.02 23.75 31.74
C GLY A 126 -5.68 22.36 31.65
N VAL A 127 -7.00 22.35 31.40
CA VAL A 127 -7.79 21.13 31.16
C VAL A 127 -7.22 20.35 29.96
N LEU A 128 -6.82 21.06 28.90
CA LEU A 128 -6.17 20.49 27.71
C LEU A 128 -4.91 19.69 28.08
N THR A 129 -4.02 20.23 28.93
CA THR A 129 -2.81 19.55 29.39
C THR A 129 -3.13 18.27 30.14
N THR A 130 -4.22 18.26 30.90
CA THR A 130 -4.68 17.07 31.64
C THR A 130 -5.22 16.01 30.68
N TYR A 131 -6.06 16.40 29.72
CA TYR A 131 -6.57 15.49 28.69
C TYR A 131 -5.46 14.89 27.82
N THR A 132 -4.49 15.71 27.40
CA THR A 132 -3.33 15.24 26.62
C THR A 132 -2.50 14.22 27.42
N ARG A 133 -2.27 14.49 28.72
CA ARG A 133 -1.57 13.55 29.61
C ARG A 133 -2.31 12.21 29.72
N ASP A 134 -3.61 12.25 29.95
CA ASP A 134 -4.40 11.04 30.19
C ASP A 134 -4.48 10.18 28.92
N TYR A 135 -4.62 10.81 27.75
CA TYR A 135 -4.56 10.15 26.46
C TYR A 135 -3.20 9.48 26.20
N ILE A 136 -2.10 10.23 26.35
CA ILE A 136 -0.73 9.73 26.17
C ILE A 136 -0.45 8.54 27.09
N ARG A 137 -0.88 8.64 28.35
CA ARG A 137 -0.66 7.59 29.34
C ARG A 137 -1.25 6.26 28.89
N ILE A 138 -2.51 6.24 28.45
CA ILE A 138 -3.16 4.99 27.99
C ILE A 138 -2.53 4.49 26.70
N SER A 139 -2.22 5.37 25.76
CA SER A 139 -1.56 5.00 24.49
C SER A 139 -0.20 4.32 24.73
N MET A 140 0.63 4.86 25.64
CA MET A 140 1.91 4.26 26.02
C MET A 140 1.75 2.93 26.79
N LEU A 141 0.70 2.78 27.61
CA LEU A 141 0.37 1.50 28.25
C LEU A 141 -0.06 0.44 27.23
N GLY A 142 -0.70 0.84 26.14
CA GLY A 142 -1.09 -0.04 25.04
C GLY A 142 0.01 -0.35 24.03
N ALA A 143 1.18 0.29 24.13
CA ALA A 143 2.29 0.15 23.19
C ALA A 143 2.69 -1.31 22.84
N PRO A 144 2.76 -2.27 23.78
CA PRO A 144 3.09 -3.67 23.45
C PRO A 144 2.05 -4.29 22.52
N VAL A 145 0.77 -4.00 22.75
CA VAL A 145 -0.35 -4.56 21.99
C VAL A 145 -0.37 -3.98 20.59
N ILE A 146 -0.29 -2.64 20.48
CA ILE A 146 -0.27 -1.94 19.20
C ILE A 146 0.94 -2.37 18.37
N GLY A 147 2.13 -2.40 18.98
CA GLY A 147 3.38 -2.78 18.32
C GLY A 147 3.33 -4.20 17.75
N ILE A 148 2.92 -5.18 18.56
CA ILE A 148 2.78 -6.58 18.10
C ILE A 148 1.71 -6.70 17.02
N GLY A 149 0.59 -5.99 17.19
CA GLY A 149 -0.51 -5.97 16.24
C GLY A 149 -0.05 -5.57 14.84
N LEU A 150 0.60 -4.40 14.75
CA LEU A 150 1.14 -3.87 13.50
C LEU A 150 2.25 -4.75 12.93
N MET A 151 3.11 -5.31 13.78
CA MET A 151 4.15 -6.25 13.34
C MET A 151 3.54 -7.49 12.68
N MET A 152 2.58 -8.14 13.33
CA MET A 152 1.95 -9.36 12.84
C MET A 152 1.21 -9.17 11.52
N VAL A 153 0.52 -8.02 11.34
CA VAL A 153 -0.13 -7.65 10.07
C VAL A 153 0.85 -7.73 8.89
N ASN A 154 2.09 -7.26 9.08
CA ASN A 154 3.11 -7.28 8.03
C ASN A 154 3.65 -8.69 7.75
N TYR A 155 3.85 -9.51 8.78
CA TYR A 155 4.31 -10.90 8.62
C TYR A 155 3.27 -11.81 7.95
N LEU A 156 1.98 -11.63 8.28
CA LEU A 156 0.89 -12.35 7.61
C LEU A 156 0.85 -12.10 6.09
N GLY A 157 1.21 -10.88 5.66
CA GLY A 157 1.31 -10.56 4.24
C GLY A 157 2.36 -11.40 3.51
N VAL A 158 3.52 -11.61 4.13
CA VAL A 158 4.64 -12.39 3.55
C VAL A 158 4.40 -13.90 3.59
N GLU A 159 3.57 -14.38 4.51
CA GLU A 159 3.17 -15.79 4.58
C GLU A 159 1.98 -16.14 3.68
N ASN A 160 1.66 -15.31 2.68
CA ASN A 160 0.53 -15.50 1.76
C ASN A 160 -0.85 -15.48 2.43
N HIS A 161 -1.00 -14.79 3.56
CA HIS A 161 -2.27 -14.59 4.24
C HIS A 161 -2.66 -13.11 4.41
N PRO A 162 -2.60 -12.26 3.36
CA PRO A 162 -2.97 -10.83 3.45
C PRO A 162 -4.45 -10.61 3.78
N GLU A 163 -5.31 -11.60 3.51
CA GLU A 163 -6.72 -11.58 3.90
C GLU A 163 -6.88 -11.57 5.43
N LEU A 164 -6.08 -12.37 6.16
CA LEU A 164 -6.10 -12.39 7.62
C LEU A 164 -5.59 -11.07 8.20
N ALA A 165 -4.57 -10.47 7.57
CA ALA A 165 -4.07 -9.15 7.94
C ALA A 165 -5.15 -8.06 7.78
N SER A 166 -5.92 -8.13 6.69
CA SER A 166 -7.04 -7.22 6.43
C SER A 166 -8.18 -7.42 7.44
N VAL A 167 -8.54 -8.68 7.73
CA VAL A 167 -9.56 -9.01 8.75
C VAL A 167 -9.15 -8.50 10.12
N TYR A 168 -7.87 -8.61 10.50
CA TYR A 168 -7.35 -8.07 11.75
C TYR A 168 -7.56 -6.55 11.85
N LEU A 169 -7.13 -5.79 10.84
CA LEU A 169 -7.25 -4.32 10.87
C LEU A 169 -8.71 -3.86 10.86
N ILE A 170 -9.56 -4.50 10.06
CA ILE A 170 -10.99 -4.20 10.02
C ILE A 170 -11.64 -4.51 11.36
N ALA A 171 -11.35 -5.68 11.95
CA ALA A 171 -11.87 -6.04 13.27
C ALA A 171 -11.39 -5.06 14.35
N ALA A 172 -10.12 -4.68 14.34
CA ALA A 172 -9.55 -3.72 15.27
C ALA A 172 -10.29 -2.37 15.20
N ASN A 173 -10.47 -1.82 13.99
CA ASN A 173 -11.16 -0.55 13.77
C ASN A 173 -12.65 -0.61 14.13
N VAL A 174 -13.35 -1.69 13.77
CA VAL A 174 -14.78 -1.84 14.10
C VAL A 174 -14.97 -1.95 15.61
N ILE A 175 -14.13 -2.75 16.29
CA ILE A 175 -14.18 -2.88 17.75
C ILE A 175 -13.85 -1.53 18.40
N ASN A 176 -12.81 -0.84 17.92
CA ASN A 176 -12.44 0.50 18.39
C ASN A 176 -13.63 1.46 18.27
N LEU A 177 -14.24 1.61 17.09
CA LEU A 177 -15.40 2.50 16.88
C LEU A 177 -16.60 2.18 17.80
N VAL A 178 -16.90 0.89 18.01
CA VAL A 178 -17.97 0.45 18.92
C VAL A 178 -17.62 0.79 20.36
N LEU A 179 -16.36 0.56 20.78
CA LEU A 179 -15.89 0.89 22.12
C LEU A 179 -15.80 2.40 22.34
N ASP A 180 -15.45 3.20 21.32
CA ASP A 180 -15.51 4.65 21.38
C ASP A 180 -16.92 5.11 21.65
N TYR A 181 -17.90 4.63 20.89
CA TYR A 181 -19.29 4.96 21.16
C TYR A 181 -19.70 4.59 22.60
N ILE A 182 -19.27 3.42 23.10
CA ILE A 182 -19.60 2.98 24.47
C ILE A 182 -18.91 3.85 25.53
N PHE A 183 -17.60 4.02 25.45
CA PHE A 183 -16.83 4.74 26.46
C PHE A 183 -17.14 6.23 26.45
N LEU A 184 -17.29 6.84 25.28
CA LEU A 184 -17.53 8.27 25.18
C LEU A 184 -18.98 8.63 25.55
N ARG A 185 -19.96 7.76 25.27
CA ARG A 185 -21.37 8.05 25.56
C ARG A 185 -21.83 7.60 26.94
N PHE A 186 -21.40 6.43 27.41
CA PHE A 186 -21.98 5.77 28.60
C PHE A 186 -21.03 5.74 29.80
N THR A 187 -19.77 6.16 29.65
CA THR A 187 -18.81 6.17 30.75
C THR A 187 -18.22 7.56 31.00
N PRO A 188 -17.77 7.87 32.23
CA PRO A 188 -17.15 9.16 32.55
C PRO A 188 -15.67 9.24 32.10
N LEU A 189 -15.19 8.32 31.26
CA LEU A 189 -13.77 8.21 30.90
C LEU A 189 -13.29 9.33 29.96
N GLY A 190 -14.21 9.96 29.21
CA GLY A 190 -13.90 11.06 28.28
C GLY A 190 -12.75 10.69 27.33
N VAL A 191 -11.74 11.55 27.24
CA VAL A 191 -10.54 11.37 26.39
C VAL A 191 -9.75 10.10 26.69
N THR A 192 -9.76 9.65 27.94
CA THR A 192 -9.15 8.36 28.35
C THR A 192 -9.87 7.19 27.67
N GLY A 193 -11.18 7.32 27.46
CA GLY A 193 -12.00 6.33 26.75
C GLY A 193 -11.58 6.18 25.29
N ALA A 194 -11.26 7.28 24.61
CA ALA A 194 -10.84 7.29 23.20
C ALA A 194 -9.48 6.62 22.96
N SER A 195 -8.52 6.79 23.86
CA SER A 195 -7.25 6.05 23.75
C SER A 195 -7.41 4.58 24.14
N LEU A 196 -8.28 4.28 25.11
CA LEU A 196 -8.51 2.91 25.59
C LEU A 196 -9.22 2.04 24.55
N SER A 197 -10.20 2.58 23.83
CA SER A 197 -10.90 1.90 22.74
C SER A 197 -9.92 1.44 21.66
N THR A 198 -8.95 2.27 21.28
CA THR A 198 -7.90 1.94 20.30
C THR A 198 -7.07 0.76 20.76
N VAL A 199 -6.57 0.81 22.00
CA VAL A 199 -5.76 -0.27 22.59
C VAL A 199 -6.55 -1.58 22.66
N LEU A 200 -7.81 -1.51 23.09
CA LEU A 200 -8.69 -2.68 23.17
C LEU A 200 -9.08 -3.20 21.79
N GLY A 201 -9.25 -2.33 20.79
CA GLY A 201 -9.50 -2.71 19.40
C GLY A 201 -8.39 -3.60 18.87
N PHE A 202 -7.13 -3.16 18.98
CA PHE A 202 -5.97 -3.98 18.63
C PHE A 202 -5.88 -5.25 19.48
N LEU A 203 -6.14 -5.17 20.79
CA LEU A 203 -6.06 -6.33 21.70
C LEU A 203 -7.07 -7.42 21.32
N PHE A 204 -8.34 -7.07 21.14
CA PHE A 204 -9.38 -8.05 20.80
C PHE A 204 -9.21 -8.61 19.39
N ALA A 205 -8.72 -7.80 18.46
CA ALA A 205 -8.39 -8.27 17.11
C ALA A 205 -7.28 -9.34 17.12
N MET A 206 -6.42 -9.42 18.14
CA MET A 206 -5.36 -10.45 18.24
C MET A 206 -5.90 -11.88 18.22
N VAL A 207 -7.22 -12.09 18.42
CA VAL A 207 -7.86 -13.39 18.22
C VAL A 207 -7.61 -13.96 16.82
N VAL A 208 -7.46 -13.10 15.80
CA VAL A 208 -7.12 -13.51 14.42
C VAL A 208 -5.77 -14.22 14.37
N PHE A 209 -4.80 -13.74 15.15
CA PHE A 209 -3.47 -14.36 15.23
C PHE A 209 -3.50 -15.70 15.95
N LEU A 210 -4.43 -15.93 16.89
CA LEU A 210 -4.59 -17.24 17.52
C LEU A 210 -5.03 -18.30 16.51
N PHE A 211 -5.95 -17.95 15.60
CA PHE A 211 -6.34 -18.85 14.51
C PHE A 211 -5.17 -19.11 13.56
N TYR A 212 -4.40 -18.06 13.25
CA TYR A 212 -3.22 -18.18 12.39
C TYR A 212 -2.15 -19.10 12.99
N ILE A 213 -1.79 -18.91 14.26
CA ILE A 213 -0.76 -19.71 14.95
C ILE A 213 -1.15 -21.18 15.01
N ARG A 214 -2.45 -21.50 14.98
CA ARG A 214 -2.97 -22.88 14.95
C ARG A 214 -3.06 -23.51 13.56
N SER A 215 -2.76 -22.76 12.50
CA SER A 215 -2.77 -23.27 11.12
C SER A 215 -1.52 -24.10 10.83
N ASP A 216 -1.72 -25.29 10.25
CA ASP A 216 -0.63 -26.18 9.81
C ASP A 216 0.07 -25.68 8.53
N LYS A 217 -0.44 -24.63 7.88
CA LYS A 217 0.10 -24.07 6.64
C LYS A 217 1.12 -22.94 6.84
N ARG A 218 1.54 -22.66 8.07
CA ARG A 218 2.52 -21.60 8.38
C ARG A 218 3.94 -21.98 7.95
N ASN A 219 4.70 -21.01 7.45
CA ASN A 219 6.11 -21.18 7.11
C ASN A 219 7.05 -20.65 8.21
N ILE A 220 6.56 -19.73 9.03
CA ILE A 220 7.28 -19.08 10.12
C ILE A 220 6.68 -19.59 11.44
N SER A 221 7.55 -19.88 12.40
CA SER A 221 7.14 -20.35 13.73
C SER A 221 7.94 -19.69 14.84
N PHE A 222 7.38 -19.71 16.05
CA PHE A 222 8.12 -19.30 17.24
C PHE A 222 9.20 -20.34 17.57
N VAL A 223 10.45 -19.90 17.58
CA VAL A 223 11.63 -20.71 17.89
C VAL A 223 12.36 -20.17 19.12
N ARG A 224 13.06 -21.06 19.82
CA ARG A 224 13.87 -20.67 20.98
C ARG A 224 15.12 -19.95 20.50
N LEU A 225 15.34 -18.74 21.01
CA LEU A 225 16.46 -17.89 20.61
C LEU A 225 17.59 -17.94 21.63
N ASN A 226 18.83 -17.90 21.13
CA ASN A 226 20.02 -17.63 21.92
C ASN A 226 20.43 -16.16 21.79
N ALA A 227 21.30 -15.68 22.68
CA ALA A 227 21.76 -14.29 22.67
C ALA A 227 22.40 -13.86 21.33
N LYS A 228 22.99 -14.80 20.57
CA LYS A 228 23.58 -14.53 19.25
C LYS A 228 22.53 -14.32 18.15
N ASP A 229 21.33 -14.88 18.30
CA ASP A 229 20.27 -14.79 17.29
C ASP A 229 19.65 -13.39 17.23
N PHE A 230 19.79 -12.56 18.27
CA PHE A 230 19.36 -11.15 18.24
C PHE A 230 20.15 -10.30 17.22
N GLY A 231 21.32 -10.76 16.77
CA GLY A 231 22.06 -10.08 15.69
C GLY A 231 21.28 -9.99 14.38
N ILE A 232 20.36 -10.94 14.14
CA ILE A 232 19.52 -10.98 12.93
C ILE A 232 18.52 -9.82 12.89
N VAL A 233 18.16 -9.24 14.04
CA VAL A 233 17.24 -8.09 14.12
C VAL A 233 17.83 -6.87 13.41
N LYS A 234 19.16 -6.79 13.29
CA LYS A 234 19.81 -5.74 12.50
C LYS A 234 19.32 -5.74 11.05
N GLU A 235 19.06 -6.90 10.46
CA GLU A 235 18.53 -6.99 9.10
C GLU A 235 17.14 -6.38 9.02
N ALA A 236 16.24 -6.73 9.95
CA ALA A 236 14.92 -6.11 10.04
C ALA A 236 15.00 -4.58 10.21
N VAL A 237 15.88 -4.09 11.08
CA VAL A 237 16.02 -2.64 11.30
C VAL A 237 16.54 -1.95 10.04
N VAL A 238 17.59 -2.46 9.40
CA VAL A 238 18.16 -1.87 8.17
C VAL A 238 17.11 -1.84 7.06
N THR A 239 16.37 -2.93 6.88
CA THR A 239 15.29 -3.01 5.89
C THR A 239 14.09 -2.13 6.27
N GLY A 240 13.87 -1.87 7.56
CA GLY A 240 12.81 -1.00 8.08
C GLY A 240 13.15 0.50 8.10
N VAL A 241 14.41 0.89 7.91
CA VAL A 241 14.83 2.31 7.90
C VAL A 241 14.01 3.16 6.92
N PRO A 242 13.70 2.74 5.68
CA PRO A 242 12.87 3.54 4.78
C PRO A 242 11.50 3.88 5.37
N MET A 243 10.87 2.94 6.08
CA MET A 243 9.59 3.17 6.75
C MET A 243 9.75 4.13 7.95
N LEU A 244 10.85 4.03 8.70
CA LEU A 244 11.17 4.98 9.76
C LEU A 244 11.33 6.41 9.21
N VAL A 245 12.06 6.55 8.11
CA VAL A 245 12.26 7.84 7.43
C VAL A 245 10.93 8.36 6.92
N PHE A 246 10.07 7.48 6.37
CA PHE A 246 8.73 7.85 5.94
C PHE A 246 7.90 8.41 7.09
N MET A 247 7.80 7.70 8.21
CA MET A 247 7.04 8.16 9.38
C MET A 247 7.61 9.45 9.96
N ALA A 248 8.94 9.55 10.09
CA ALA A 248 9.60 10.74 10.62
C ALA A 248 9.39 11.96 9.70
N THR A 249 9.45 11.79 8.39
CA THR A 249 9.20 12.90 7.45
C THR A 249 7.74 13.32 7.44
N ASN A 250 6.79 12.39 7.53
CA ASN A 250 5.36 12.71 7.65
C ASN A 250 5.05 13.45 8.95
N PHE A 251 5.68 13.03 10.05
CA PHE A 251 5.58 13.70 11.33
C PHE A 251 6.14 15.14 11.29
N VAL A 252 7.34 15.30 10.70
CA VAL A 252 7.96 16.63 10.49
C VAL A 252 7.10 17.51 9.58
N LYS A 253 6.47 16.94 8.54
CA LYS A 253 5.50 17.63 7.68
C LYS A 253 4.36 18.24 8.49
N ALA A 254 3.66 17.39 9.26
CA ALA A 254 2.47 17.77 9.99
C ALA A 254 2.78 18.86 11.04
N LEU A 255 3.81 18.63 11.86
CA LEU A 255 4.23 19.62 12.86
C LEU A 255 4.76 20.90 12.23
N GLY A 256 5.58 20.78 11.18
CA GLY A 256 6.19 21.93 10.51
C GLY A 256 5.13 22.82 9.86
N LEU A 257 4.16 22.24 9.15
CA LEU A 257 3.06 23.00 8.55
C LEU A 257 2.21 23.70 9.60
N ASN A 258 1.77 22.97 10.63
CA ASN A 258 0.96 23.55 11.71
C ASN A 258 1.69 24.72 12.39
N THR A 259 2.99 24.56 12.66
CA THR A 259 3.82 25.59 13.31
C THR A 259 4.03 26.80 12.41
N ILE A 260 4.32 26.59 11.12
CA ILE A 260 4.55 27.69 10.16
C ILE A 260 3.28 28.51 9.98
N ILE A 261 2.14 27.84 9.76
CA ILE A 261 0.85 28.50 9.49
C ILE A 261 0.37 29.25 10.73
N MET A 262 0.43 28.63 11.91
CA MET A 262 0.04 29.27 13.16
C MET A 262 0.91 30.50 13.49
N ASN A 263 2.23 30.42 13.29
CA ASN A 263 3.11 31.55 13.61
C ASN A 263 3.06 32.69 12.59
N GLN A 264 2.78 32.40 11.31
CA GLN A 264 2.78 33.44 10.27
C GLN A 264 1.43 34.11 10.04
N ILE A 265 0.33 33.34 10.15
CA ILE A 265 -1.02 33.79 9.83
C ILE A 265 -1.91 33.79 11.09
N GLY A 266 -1.82 32.73 11.91
CA GLY A 266 -2.67 32.57 13.10
C GLY A 266 -3.83 31.61 12.88
N GLU A 267 -4.85 31.70 13.73
CA GLU A 267 -6.00 30.78 13.76
C GLU A 267 -6.78 30.75 12.43
N ASP A 268 -6.97 31.91 11.80
CA ASP A 268 -7.63 32.02 10.50
C ASP A 268 -6.90 31.23 9.40
N GLY A 269 -5.56 31.26 9.40
CA GLY A 269 -4.74 30.49 8.46
C GLY A 269 -4.85 28.99 8.69
N MET A 270 -4.94 28.55 9.94
CA MET A 270 -5.15 27.15 10.29
C MET A 270 -6.53 26.66 9.84
N ALA A 271 -7.56 27.50 9.95
CA ALA A 271 -8.89 27.18 9.44
C ALA A 271 -8.87 26.99 7.92
N VAL A 272 -8.24 27.90 7.17
CA VAL A 272 -8.07 27.78 5.70
C VAL A 272 -7.31 26.50 5.34
N PHE A 273 -6.20 26.21 6.02
CA PHE A 273 -5.41 25.00 5.78
C PHE A 273 -6.22 23.73 6.01
N THR A 274 -6.99 23.68 7.09
CA THR A 274 -7.83 22.52 7.44
C THR A 274 -8.86 22.21 6.35
N VAL A 275 -9.46 23.25 5.74
CA VAL A 275 -10.38 23.05 4.61
C VAL A 275 -9.66 22.47 3.39
N CYS A 276 -8.50 23.02 3.04
CA CYS A 276 -7.69 22.51 1.92
C CYS A 276 -7.25 21.06 2.14
N ASP A 277 -6.79 20.73 3.34
CA ASP A 277 -6.34 19.38 3.70
C ASP A 277 -7.48 18.35 3.64
N ASN A 278 -8.67 18.70 4.13
CA ASN A 278 -9.86 17.85 4.00
C ASN A 278 -10.26 17.61 2.54
N VAL A 279 -10.14 18.63 1.68
CA VAL A 279 -10.40 18.45 0.25
C VAL A 279 -9.35 17.55 -0.41
N LEU A 280 -8.08 17.65 0.00
CA LEU A 280 -7.04 16.73 -0.46
C LEU A 280 -7.32 15.30 -0.02
N LEU A 281 -7.81 15.10 1.20
CA LEU A 281 -8.20 13.79 1.73
C LEU A 281 -9.30 13.15 0.86
N ILE A 282 -10.30 13.92 0.43
CA ILE A 282 -11.36 13.45 -0.50
C ILE A 282 -10.77 13.07 -1.87
N VAL A 283 -9.81 13.85 -2.38
CA VAL A 283 -9.10 13.52 -3.62
C VAL A 283 -8.32 12.21 -3.45
N GLU A 284 -7.61 12.05 -2.33
CA GLU A 284 -6.82 10.86 -1.99
C GLU A 284 -7.70 9.62 -1.84
N MET A 285 -8.88 9.74 -1.23
CA MET A 285 -9.85 8.64 -1.13
C MET A 285 -10.14 7.99 -2.48
N LEU A 286 -10.37 8.81 -3.51
CA LEU A 286 -10.77 8.34 -4.83
C LEU A 286 -9.56 7.97 -5.70
N THR A 287 -8.54 8.83 -5.73
CA THR A 287 -7.36 8.60 -6.58
C THR A 287 -6.40 7.57 -5.99
N GLY A 288 -6.24 7.54 -4.67
CA GLY A 288 -5.42 6.57 -3.94
C GLY A 288 -5.95 5.15 -4.08
N GLY A 289 -7.27 4.95 -4.12
CA GLY A 289 -7.87 3.64 -4.38
C GLY A 289 -7.58 3.10 -5.79
N ILE A 290 -7.47 3.97 -6.80
CA ILE A 290 -7.12 3.58 -8.17
C ILE A 290 -5.62 3.30 -8.27
N ILE A 291 -4.78 4.22 -7.75
CA ILE A 291 -3.32 4.10 -7.79
C ILE A 291 -2.84 2.93 -6.94
N GLY A 292 -3.49 2.65 -5.81
CA GLY A 292 -3.16 1.55 -4.90
C GLY A 292 -3.32 0.16 -5.50
N VAL A 293 -3.96 0.04 -6.67
CA VAL A 293 -3.97 -1.21 -7.45
C VAL A 293 -2.61 -1.47 -8.10
N ILE A 294 -1.83 -0.42 -8.40
CA ILE A 294 -0.57 -0.53 -9.15
C ILE A 294 0.46 -1.39 -8.41
N PRO A 295 0.83 -1.15 -7.13
CA PRO A 295 1.89 -1.93 -6.48
C PRO A 295 1.62 -3.43 -6.50
N ASN A 296 0.38 -3.83 -6.22
CA ASN A 296 -0.03 -5.23 -6.22
C ASN A 296 0.04 -5.85 -7.62
N VAL A 297 -0.59 -5.21 -8.63
CA VAL A 297 -0.68 -5.80 -9.98
C VAL A 297 0.64 -5.69 -10.74
N ALA A 298 1.31 -4.53 -10.66
CA ALA A 298 2.58 -4.31 -11.31
C ALA A 298 3.70 -5.15 -10.69
N GLY A 299 3.70 -5.38 -9.37
CA GLY A 299 4.69 -6.26 -8.72
C GLY A 299 4.61 -7.70 -9.25
N ILE A 300 3.40 -8.23 -9.43
CA ILE A 300 3.19 -9.55 -10.06
C ILE A 300 3.71 -9.53 -11.49
N LEU A 301 3.26 -8.59 -12.32
CA LEU A 301 3.67 -8.49 -13.71
C LEU A 301 5.18 -8.30 -13.87
N PHE A 302 5.82 -7.58 -12.95
CA PHE A 302 7.26 -7.37 -12.91
C PHE A 302 8.00 -8.67 -12.57
N GLY A 303 7.54 -9.42 -11.56
CA GLY A 303 8.08 -10.75 -11.25
C GLY A 303 7.92 -11.75 -12.40
N GLU A 304 6.86 -11.62 -13.19
CA GLU A 304 6.65 -12.41 -14.41
C GLU A 304 7.46 -11.88 -15.63
N LYS A 305 8.21 -10.78 -15.52
CA LYS A 305 8.85 -10.08 -16.66
C LYS A 305 7.87 -9.62 -17.76
N ASP A 306 6.59 -9.40 -17.44
CA ASP A 306 5.57 -8.86 -18.34
C ASP A 306 5.55 -7.32 -18.34
N TYR A 307 6.59 -6.72 -18.91
CA TYR A 307 6.77 -5.26 -18.94
C TYR A 307 5.72 -4.56 -19.80
N VAL A 308 5.23 -5.21 -20.85
CA VAL A 308 4.12 -4.69 -21.67
C VAL A 308 2.84 -4.61 -20.82
N GLY A 309 2.57 -5.63 -20.00
CA GLY A 309 1.44 -5.65 -19.08
C GLY A 309 1.47 -4.50 -18.09
N ILE A 310 2.64 -4.21 -17.51
CA ILE A 310 2.84 -3.08 -16.58
C ILE A 310 2.47 -1.75 -17.24
N ARG A 311 2.89 -1.53 -18.50
CA ARG A 311 2.56 -0.28 -19.23
C ARG A 311 1.07 -0.15 -19.51
N VAL A 312 0.40 -1.25 -19.85
CA VAL A 312 -1.06 -1.28 -20.06
C VAL A 312 -1.79 -0.94 -18.77
N LEU A 313 -1.38 -1.56 -17.65
CA LEU A 313 -1.88 -1.26 -16.31
C LEU A 313 -1.72 0.23 -16.00
N CYS A 314 -0.50 0.77 -16.06
CA CYS A 314 -0.21 2.14 -15.68
C CYS A 314 -0.98 3.17 -16.53
N LYS A 315 -1.00 3.00 -17.86
CA LYS A 315 -1.78 3.87 -18.76
C LYS A 315 -3.27 3.84 -18.42
N LYS A 316 -3.79 2.67 -18.07
CA LYS A 316 -5.20 2.49 -17.73
C LYS A 316 -5.54 3.13 -16.39
N MET A 317 -4.75 2.88 -15.35
CA MET A 317 -4.94 3.50 -14.03
C MET A 317 -4.87 5.02 -14.12
N LEU A 318 -3.85 5.58 -14.80
CA LEU A 318 -3.77 7.02 -15.05
C LEU A 318 -4.98 7.58 -15.79
N LYS A 319 -5.47 6.89 -16.84
CA LYS A 319 -6.66 7.32 -17.57
C LYS A 319 -7.90 7.42 -16.66
N TYR A 320 -8.15 6.40 -15.83
CA TYR A 320 -9.27 6.44 -14.88
C TYR A 320 -9.08 7.51 -13.81
N SER A 321 -7.87 7.63 -13.26
CA SER A 321 -7.55 8.68 -12.31
C SER A 321 -7.82 10.06 -12.88
N TYR A 322 -7.42 10.35 -14.13
CA TYR A 322 -7.72 11.65 -14.76
C TYR A 322 -9.21 11.91 -14.96
N ILE A 323 -10.00 10.90 -15.32
CA ILE A 323 -11.45 11.05 -15.48
C ILE A 323 -12.08 11.43 -14.14
N VAL A 324 -11.74 10.69 -13.08
CA VAL A 324 -12.23 10.96 -11.72
C VAL A 324 -11.75 12.33 -11.23
N LEU A 325 -10.48 12.65 -11.48
CA LEU A 325 -9.89 13.92 -11.11
C LEU A 325 -10.55 15.12 -11.79
N ALA A 326 -10.86 15.00 -13.08
CA ALA A 326 -11.55 16.05 -13.82
C ALA A 326 -12.94 16.33 -13.24
N VAL A 327 -13.68 15.27 -12.88
CA VAL A 327 -14.98 15.40 -12.22
C VAL A 327 -14.84 16.08 -10.86
N ILE A 328 -13.92 15.61 -10.02
CA ILE A 328 -13.68 16.20 -8.69
C ILE A 328 -13.23 17.65 -8.80
N PHE A 329 -12.32 17.97 -9.70
CA PHE A 329 -11.82 19.33 -9.91
C PHE A 329 -12.94 20.29 -10.30
N VAL A 330 -13.82 19.87 -11.23
CA VAL A 330 -15.01 20.66 -11.61
C VAL A 330 -15.94 20.83 -10.41
N LEU A 331 -16.20 19.78 -9.63
CA LEU A 331 -17.02 19.87 -8.43
C LEU A 331 -16.43 20.83 -7.39
N ILE A 332 -15.13 20.74 -7.10
CA ILE A 332 -14.45 21.63 -6.16
C ILE A 332 -14.54 23.09 -6.65
N MET A 333 -14.34 23.35 -7.94
CA MET A 333 -14.39 24.69 -8.51
C MET A 333 -15.80 25.29 -8.52
N LEU A 334 -16.83 24.48 -8.77
CA LEU A 334 -18.23 24.93 -8.80
C LEU A 334 -18.82 25.09 -7.40
N PHE A 335 -18.47 24.18 -6.48
CA PHE A 335 -19.05 24.14 -5.14
C PHE A 335 -18.11 24.66 -4.05
N THR A 336 -17.07 25.42 -4.43
CA THR A 336 -16.06 25.91 -3.47
C THR A 336 -16.71 26.65 -2.30
N GLU A 337 -17.69 27.51 -2.58
CA GLU A 337 -18.38 28.32 -1.56
C GLU A 337 -19.20 27.45 -0.59
N GLN A 338 -19.93 26.47 -1.11
CA GLN A 338 -20.70 25.54 -0.29
C GLN A 338 -19.80 24.64 0.55
N ILE A 339 -18.67 24.19 -0.01
CA ILE A 339 -17.64 23.44 0.72
C ILE A 339 -17.12 24.30 1.88
N THR A 340 -16.72 25.54 1.62
CA THR A 340 -16.20 26.43 2.69
C THR A 340 -17.24 26.71 3.77
N ILE A 341 -18.51 26.90 3.42
CA ILE A 341 -19.59 27.11 4.38
C ILE A 341 -19.82 25.85 5.23
N MET A 342 -19.77 24.66 4.63
CA MET A 342 -19.91 23.38 5.33
C MET A 342 -18.82 23.20 6.40
N PHE A 343 -17.62 23.74 6.17
CA PHE A 343 -16.51 23.74 7.12
C PHE A 343 -16.46 24.98 8.02
N GLY A 344 -17.55 25.78 8.10
CA GLY A 344 -17.67 26.90 9.04
C GLY A 344 -17.15 28.24 8.51
N GLY A 345 -16.82 28.34 7.22
CA GLY A 345 -16.40 29.57 6.55
C GLY A 345 -17.55 30.56 6.36
N GLY A 346 -17.79 31.42 7.35
CA GLY A 346 -18.71 32.56 7.26
C GLY A 346 -17.97 33.90 7.19
N GLY A 347 -18.61 34.92 6.61
CA GLY A 347 -18.09 36.29 6.61
C GLY A 347 -16.86 36.50 5.72
N GLU A 348 -15.89 37.28 6.20
CA GLU A 348 -14.67 37.64 5.48
C GLU A 348 -13.72 36.44 5.31
N LEU A 349 -13.59 35.62 6.36
CA LEU A 349 -12.82 34.38 6.35
C LEU A 349 -13.32 33.38 5.28
N GLY A 350 -14.63 33.31 5.07
CA GLY A 350 -15.23 32.48 4.02
C GLY A 350 -14.75 32.86 2.61
N ARG A 351 -14.58 34.15 2.33
CA ARG A 351 -14.06 34.60 1.02
C ARG A 351 -12.61 34.19 0.83
N GLU A 352 -11.79 34.33 1.87
CA GLU A 352 -10.39 33.90 1.84
C GLU A 352 -10.25 32.40 1.63
N MET A 353 -11.07 31.60 2.33
CA MET A 353 -11.11 30.15 2.14
C MET A 353 -11.45 29.77 0.69
N VAL A 354 -12.41 30.47 0.06
CA VAL A 354 -12.78 30.21 -1.34
C VAL A 354 -11.62 30.48 -2.29
N HIS A 355 -10.91 31.59 -2.10
CA HIS A 355 -9.76 31.93 -2.95
C HIS A 355 -8.61 30.94 -2.78
N ALA A 356 -8.24 30.63 -1.54
CA ALA A 356 -7.19 29.68 -1.23
C ALA A 356 -7.51 28.28 -1.76
N LEU A 357 -8.77 27.81 -1.61
CA LEU A 357 -9.19 26.50 -2.07
C LEU A 357 -9.20 26.37 -3.60
N ARG A 358 -9.57 27.43 -4.33
CA ARG A 358 -9.49 27.44 -5.81
C ARG A 358 -8.06 27.35 -6.32
N ILE A 359 -7.12 28.03 -5.67
CA ILE A 359 -5.69 27.92 -6.00
C ILE A 359 -5.18 26.53 -5.65
N PHE A 360 -5.54 26.03 -4.46
CA PHE A 360 -5.16 24.71 -3.98
C PHE A 360 -5.63 23.59 -4.93
N ALA A 361 -6.83 23.70 -5.50
CA ALA A 361 -7.35 22.72 -6.46
C ALA A 361 -6.41 22.47 -7.67
N LEU A 362 -5.51 23.41 -7.99
CA LEU A 362 -4.51 23.23 -9.05
C LEU A 362 -3.41 22.21 -8.69
N CYS A 363 -3.19 21.91 -7.40
CA CYS A 363 -2.16 20.96 -6.95
C CYS A 363 -2.55 19.50 -7.22
N VAL A 364 -3.84 19.27 -7.45
CA VAL A 364 -4.46 17.94 -7.55
C VAL A 364 -3.89 17.11 -8.71
N VAL A 365 -3.51 17.74 -9.83
CA VAL A 365 -2.87 17.07 -10.98
C VAL A 365 -1.41 16.66 -10.70
N PRO A 366 -0.50 17.54 -10.26
CA PRO A 366 0.86 17.13 -9.92
C PRO A 366 0.90 16.18 -8.71
N TYR A 367 -0.02 16.31 -7.76
CA TYR A 367 -0.21 15.33 -6.67
C TYR A 367 -0.48 13.91 -7.20
N LEU A 368 -1.40 13.77 -8.17
CA LEU A 368 -1.68 12.48 -8.82
C LEU A 368 -0.40 11.86 -9.42
N TRP A 369 0.43 12.67 -10.07
CA TRP A 369 1.68 12.22 -10.66
C TRP A 369 2.72 11.81 -9.62
N ASN A 370 2.85 12.53 -8.52
CA ASN A 370 3.76 12.15 -7.44
C ASN A 370 3.35 10.81 -6.83
N LYS A 371 2.06 10.61 -6.49
CA LYS A 371 1.55 9.33 -5.98
C LYS A 371 1.72 8.18 -6.96
N PHE A 372 1.43 8.41 -8.25
CA PHE A 372 1.66 7.43 -9.30
C PHE A 372 3.14 7.06 -9.43
N THR A 373 4.03 8.05 -9.35
CA THR A 373 5.48 7.86 -9.46
C THR A 373 6.02 7.00 -8.33
N VAL A 374 5.60 7.26 -7.08
CA VAL A 374 5.95 6.43 -5.91
C VAL A 374 5.47 4.99 -6.12
N SER A 375 4.18 4.81 -6.41
CA SER A 375 3.57 3.48 -6.54
C SER A 375 4.16 2.66 -7.69
N TYR A 376 4.48 3.31 -8.82
CA TYR A 376 5.11 2.65 -9.95
C TYR A 376 6.54 2.23 -9.64
N TYR A 377 7.38 3.13 -9.11
CA TYR A 377 8.78 2.80 -8.84
C TYR A 377 8.95 1.80 -7.71
N GLU A 378 8.07 1.83 -6.71
CA GLU A 378 8.01 0.80 -5.67
C GLU A 378 7.70 -0.58 -6.26
N SER A 379 6.74 -0.65 -7.22
CA SER A 379 6.34 -1.92 -7.84
C SER A 379 7.39 -2.60 -8.73
N ILE A 380 8.38 -1.84 -9.22
CA ILE A 380 9.48 -2.35 -10.04
C ILE A 380 10.80 -2.41 -9.25
N GLU A 381 10.72 -2.40 -7.92
CA GLU A 381 11.84 -2.50 -6.98
C GLU A 381 12.86 -1.33 -7.06
N GLU A 382 12.52 -0.22 -7.74
CA GLU A 382 13.31 1.02 -7.80
C GLU A 382 13.04 1.92 -6.59
N THR A 383 13.15 1.34 -5.39
CA THR A 383 12.81 1.96 -4.09
C THR A 383 13.56 3.26 -3.82
N ALA A 384 14.74 3.46 -4.40
CA ALA A 384 15.50 4.70 -4.27
C ALA A 384 14.79 5.92 -4.88
N ILE A 385 14.13 5.75 -6.03
CA ILE A 385 13.39 6.86 -6.66
C ILE A 385 12.10 7.13 -5.87
N ALA A 386 11.36 6.08 -5.51
CA ALA A 386 10.14 6.20 -4.70
C ALA A 386 10.43 6.89 -3.34
N SER A 387 11.50 6.50 -2.67
CA SER A 387 11.93 7.09 -1.39
C SER A 387 12.36 8.54 -1.55
N PHE A 388 13.07 8.88 -2.64
CA PHE A 388 13.49 10.26 -2.92
C PHE A 388 12.28 11.18 -3.12
N VAL A 389 11.30 10.76 -3.93
CA VAL A 389 10.06 11.52 -4.14
C VAL A 389 9.33 11.72 -2.82
N THR A 390 9.16 10.65 -2.05
CA THR A 390 8.44 10.68 -0.78
C THR A 390 9.13 11.57 0.26
N PHE A 391 10.45 11.54 0.34
CA PHE A 391 11.25 12.39 1.24
C PHE A 391 11.15 13.87 0.85
N LEU A 392 11.22 14.16 -0.45
CA LEU A 392 11.11 15.52 -0.97
C LEU A 392 9.70 16.10 -0.74
N GLU A 393 8.66 15.32 -1.04
CA GLU A 393 7.25 15.70 -0.85
C GLU A 393 6.94 15.98 0.62
N ASN A 394 7.41 15.13 1.54
CA ASN A 394 6.99 15.20 2.94
C ASN A 394 7.88 16.09 3.81
N ALA A 395 9.17 16.26 3.52
CA ALA A 395 10.05 17.05 4.40
C ALA A 395 10.68 18.27 3.72
N VAL A 396 11.26 18.10 2.53
CA VAL A 396 12.21 19.09 2.00
C VAL A 396 11.54 20.16 1.15
N ALA A 397 10.55 19.82 0.32
CA ALA A 397 9.89 20.79 -0.55
C ALA A 397 8.77 21.54 0.18
N VAL A 398 7.96 20.82 0.97
CA VAL A 398 6.71 21.35 1.53
C VAL A 398 6.90 22.45 2.58
N LEU A 399 7.85 22.29 3.51
CA LEU A 399 8.05 23.25 4.58
C LEU A 399 8.63 24.59 4.09
N PRO A 400 9.72 24.61 3.28
CA PRO A 400 10.22 25.87 2.73
C PRO A 400 9.25 26.51 1.75
N ALA A 401 8.57 25.72 0.91
CA ALA A 401 7.56 26.26 -0.01
C ALA A 401 6.40 26.92 0.75
N THR A 402 5.97 26.35 1.88
CA THR A 402 4.93 26.95 2.73
C THR A 402 5.42 28.23 3.40
N PHE A 403 6.62 28.21 3.98
CA PHE A 403 7.21 29.39 4.60
C PHE A 403 7.36 30.56 3.61
N ILE A 404 7.93 30.28 2.43
CA ILE A 404 8.16 31.26 1.36
C ILE A 404 6.83 31.70 0.72
N GLY A 405 5.94 30.75 0.44
CA GLY A 405 4.64 31.00 -0.15
C GLY A 405 3.83 31.98 0.69
N ILE A 406 3.69 31.73 1.99
CA ILE A 406 3.00 32.63 2.92
C ILE A 406 3.74 33.97 3.01
N SER A 407 5.07 33.99 3.12
CA SER A 407 5.85 35.22 3.26
C SER A 407 5.73 36.16 2.04
N ILE A 408 5.75 35.61 0.82
CA ILE A 408 5.58 36.39 -0.41
C ILE A 408 4.15 36.90 -0.49
N TRP A 409 3.18 36.02 -0.23
CA TRP A 409 1.79 36.36 -0.43
C TRP A 409 1.29 37.38 0.60
N LYS A 410 1.80 37.31 1.83
CA LYS A 410 1.58 38.33 2.87
C LYS A 410 1.99 39.75 2.43
N GLN A 411 2.92 39.89 1.47
CA GLN A 411 3.25 41.20 0.88
C GLN A 411 2.23 41.67 -0.17
N ILE A 412 1.43 40.75 -0.73
CA ILE A 412 0.47 40.99 -1.81
C ILE A 412 -0.93 41.25 -1.23
N ASP A 413 -1.41 40.39 -0.33
CA ASP A 413 -2.77 40.46 0.25
C ASP A 413 -2.79 40.78 1.76
N GLY A 414 -1.63 41.05 2.37
CA GLY A 414 -1.51 41.49 3.77
C GLY A 414 -1.66 40.37 4.80
N ILE A 415 -2.36 39.28 4.46
CA ILE A 415 -2.72 38.17 5.35
C ILE A 415 -1.95 36.89 5.00
N GLY A 416 -1.77 36.59 3.70
CA GLY A 416 -0.98 35.46 3.23
C GLY A 416 -1.72 34.11 3.16
N THR A 417 -3.05 34.08 3.31
CA THR A 417 -3.88 32.86 3.27
C THR A 417 -3.84 32.14 1.93
N ASN A 418 -3.84 32.88 0.82
CA ASN A 418 -3.65 32.33 -0.53
C ASN A 418 -2.25 31.70 -0.72
N GLY A 419 -1.26 32.16 0.05
CA GLY A 419 0.09 31.63 0.05
C GLY A 419 0.16 30.15 0.45
N ILE A 420 -0.79 29.67 1.25
CA ILE A 420 -0.93 28.25 1.60
C ILE A 420 -1.22 27.44 0.34
N GLY A 421 -2.24 27.83 -0.45
CA GLY A 421 -2.60 27.13 -1.69
C GLY A 421 -1.46 27.09 -2.69
N VAL A 422 -0.79 28.23 -2.90
CA VAL A 422 0.36 28.34 -3.83
C VAL A 422 1.53 27.46 -3.38
N ALA A 423 1.82 27.42 -2.08
CA ALA A 423 2.89 26.61 -1.53
C ALA A 423 2.69 25.12 -1.82
N PHE A 424 1.46 24.60 -1.66
CA PHE A 424 1.15 23.20 -1.97
C PHE A 424 1.30 22.92 -3.47
N VAL A 425 0.77 23.78 -4.35
CA VAL A 425 0.97 23.65 -5.80
C VAL A 425 2.46 23.63 -6.15
N ALA A 426 3.24 24.56 -5.59
CA ALA A 426 4.68 24.64 -5.81
C ALA A 426 5.40 23.39 -5.31
N THR A 427 5.04 22.89 -4.13
CA THR A 427 5.60 21.66 -3.55
C THR A 427 5.42 20.47 -4.49
N GLU A 428 4.20 20.26 -4.97
CA GLU A 428 3.88 19.12 -5.84
C GLU A 428 4.64 19.23 -7.18
N VAL A 429 4.72 20.43 -7.75
CA VAL A 429 5.43 20.67 -9.02
C VAL A 429 6.95 20.52 -8.85
N ILE A 430 7.54 21.09 -7.80
CA ILE A 430 8.97 20.96 -7.50
C ILE A 430 9.33 19.49 -7.30
N THR A 431 8.50 18.75 -6.54
CA THR A 431 8.70 17.33 -6.29
C THR A 431 8.67 16.53 -7.59
N LEU A 432 7.69 16.80 -8.47
CA LEU A 432 7.56 16.13 -9.75
C LEU A 432 8.76 16.39 -10.68
N ILE A 433 9.22 17.65 -10.75
CA ILE A 433 10.39 18.03 -11.56
C ILE A 433 11.66 17.38 -11.01
N ALA A 434 11.86 17.43 -9.70
CA ALA A 434 13.01 16.80 -9.05
C ALA A 434 13.02 15.28 -9.24
N ALA A 435 11.86 14.63 -9.14
CA ALA A 435 11.69 13.20 -9.45
C ALA A 435 12.14 12.89 -10.87
N TRP A 436 11.69 13.70 -11.84
CA TRP A 436 12.05 13.55 -13.24
C TRP A 436 13.55 13.74 -13.49
N ILE A 437 14.17 14.75 -12.87
CA ILE A 437 15.62 15.01 -12.95
C ILE A 437 16.41 13.84 -12.34
N PHE A 438 16.07 13.43 -11.11
CA PHE A 438 16.76 12.36 -10.40
C PHE A 438 16.72 11.05 -11.18
N ARG A 439 15.55 10.71 -11.72
CA ARG A 439 15.37 9.57 -12.61
C ARG A 439 16.28 9.67 -13.84
N LYS A 440 16.36 10.83 -14.51
CA LYS A 440 17.17 11.03 -15.72
C LYS A 440 18.68 10.94 -15.44
N ILE A 441 19.11 11.34 -14.24
CA ILE A 441 20.49 11.20 -13.77
C ILE A 441 20.83 9.73 -13.52
N LYS A 442 19.98 9.00 -12.80
CA LYS A 442 20.21 7.60 -12.43
C LYS A 442 20.10 6.65 -13.63
N HIS A 443 19.09 6.84 -14.48
CA HIS A 443 18.75 5.97 -15.61
C HIS A 443 18.80 6.72 -16.94
N LYS A 444 20.02 7.01 -17.39
CA LYS A 444 20.29 7.71 -18.66
C LYS A 444 19.67 6.94 -19.84
N ASN A 445 19.03 7.67 -20.76
CA ASN A 445 18.39 7.14 -21.99
C ASN A 445 17.17 6.21 -21.80
N SER A 446 16.60 6.10 -20.60
CA SER A 446 15.35 5.36 -20.37
C SER A 446 14.09 6.20 -20.65
N THR A 447 12.97 5.56 -20.99
CA THR A 447 11.63 6.20 -20.99
C THR A 447 11.05 6.25 -19.57
N PHE A 448 9.98 7.04 -19.32
CA PHE A 448 9.33 7.14 -17.99
C PHE A 448 9.18 5.77 -17.31
N TYR A 449 8.72 4.81 -18.10
CA TYR A 449 8.79 3.40 -17.77
C TYR A 449 10.25 2.94 -17.92
N ILE A 450 10.96 2.83 -16.79
CA ILE A 450 12.34 2.28 -16.74
C ILE A 450 12.37 0.86 -17.30
N VAL A 451 11.27 0.12 -17.12
CA VAL A 451 11.13 -1.23 -17.68
C VAL A 451 11.24 -1.21 -19.22
N PRO A 452 11.85 -2.25 -19.83
CA PRO A 452 11.99 -2.37 -21.27
C PRO A 452 10.70 -2.13 -22.05
N ASP A 453 10.84 -1.62 -23.28
CA ASP A 453 9.70 -1.38 -24.20
C ASP A 453 9.03 -2.68 -24.66
N GLN A 454 9.79 -3.77 -24.65
CA GLN A 454 9.37 -5.11 -25.05
C GLN A 454 9.72 -6.10 -23.94
N ASN A 455 8.98 -7.20 -23.86
CA ASN A 455 9.34 -8.30 -22.98
C ASN A 455 10.71 -8.88 -23.42
N PRO A 456 11.51 -9.42 -22.49
CA PRO A 456 12.83 -9.94 -22.82
C PRO A 456 12.73 -11.15 -23.76
N GLY A 457 13.73 -11.36 -24.61
CA GLY A 457 13.74 -12.47 -25.57
C GLY A 457 12.73 -12.33 -26.72
N THR A 458 12.66 -13.37 -27.56
CA THR A 458 11.65 -13.45 -28.61
C THR A 458 10.37 -14.01 -28.02
N ASN A 459 9.28 -13.24 -28.06
CA ASN A 459 8.01 -13.58 -27.43
C ASN A 459 6.94 -13.96 -28.45
N LEU A 460 6.23 -15.06 -28.17
CA LEU A 460 4.95 -15.40 -28.79
C LEU A 460 3.85 -15.18 -27.74
N ASP A 461 2.98 -14.20 -27.98
CA ASP A 461 1.83 -13.89 -27.12
C ASP A 461 0.53 -14.13 -27.87
N PHE A 462 -0.34 -14.99 -27.35
CA PHE A 462 -1.68 -15.18 -27.90
C PHE A 462 -2.69 -15.58 -26.82
N SER A 463 -3.97 -15.33 -27.11
CA SER A 463 -5.07 -15.71 -26.23
C SER A 463 -5.99 -16.68 -26.96
N ILE A 464 -6.49 -17.67 -26.24
CA ILE A 464 -7.49 -18.62 -26.73
C ILE A 464 -8.74 -18.58 -25.84
N LYS A 465 -9.89 -18.99 -26.36
CA LYS A 465 -11.04 -19.33 -25.54
C LYS A 465 -10.79 -20.65 -24.82
N SER A 466 -11.39 -20.79 -23.65
CA SER A 466 -11.30 -22.01 -22.83
C SER A 466 -12.14 -23.16 -23.41
N THR A 467 -11.85 -23.60 -24.65
CA THR A 467 -12.52 -24.71 -25.34
C THR A 467 -11.49 -25.75 -25.80
N MET A 468 -11.87 -27.03 -25.79
CA MET A 468 -10.96 -28.11 -26.21
C MET A 468 -10.50 -27.99 -27.67
N GLU A 469 -11.35 -27.40 -28.53
CA GLU A 469 -11.02 -27.15 -29.93
C GLU A 469 -9.87 -26.14 -30.09
N GLU A 470 -9.90 -25.03 -29.33
CA GLU A 470 -8.81 -24.04 -29.38
C GLU A 470 -7.56 -24.53 -28.64
N ALA A 471 -7.70 -25.39 -27.63
CA ALA A 471 -6.56 -26.02 -26.93
C ALA A 471 -5.68 -26.84 -27.89
N GLY A 472 -6.28 -27.60 -28.81
CA GLY A 472 -5.53 -28.37 -29.82
C GLY A 472 -4.76 -27.49 -30.82
N ALA A 473 -5.11 -26.21 -30.95
CA ALA A 473 -4.39 -25.27 -31.82
C ALA A 473 -3.12 -24.68 -31.15
N VAL A 474 -3.00 -24.77 -29.81
CA VAL A 474 -1.87 -24.24 -29.04
C VAL A 474 -0.55 -24.90 -29.46
N ASN A 475 -0.57 -26.23 -29.58
CA ASN A 475 0.60 -27.03 -29.96
C ASN A 475 1.20 -26.55 -31.29
N ARG A 476 0.36 -26.41 -32.32
CA ARG A 476 0.79 -25.99 -33.66
C ARG A 476 1.41 -24.60 -33.64
N LYS A 477 0.79 -23.63 -32.95
CA LYS A 477 1.31 -22.25 -32.85
C LYS A 477 2.70 -22.19 -32.21
N ILE A 478 2.91 -22.95 -31.13
CA ILE A 478 4.20 -23.00 -30.45
C ILE A 478 5.27 -23.64 -31.34
N LEU A 479 4.95 -24.76 -32.00
CA LEU A 479 5.89 -25.43 -32.90
C LEU A 479 6.29 -24.54 -34.08
N GLU A 480 5.33 -23.84 -34.70
CA GLU A 480 5.59 -22.90 -35.79
C GLU A 480 6.54 -21.79 -35.34
N PHE A 481 6.24 -21.14 -34.20
CA PHE A 481 7.09 -20.09 -33.65
C PHE A 481 8.49 -20.56 -33.26
N CYS A 482 8.60 -21.72 -32.60
CA CYS A 482 9.90 -22.30 -32.24
C CYS A 482 10.73 -22.64 -33.48
N LYS A 483 10.09 -23.14 -34.54
CA LYS A 483 10.75 -23.44 -35.81
C LYS A 483 11.23 -22.18 -36.52
N GLU A 484 10.43 -21.13 -36.54
CA GLU A 484 10.80 -19.82 -37.12
C GLU A 484 12.01 -19.19 -36.40
N ASN A 485 12.17 -19.47 -35.11
CA ASN A 485 13.24 -18.93 -34.26
C ASN A 485 14.43 -19.88 -34.03
N GLY A 486 14.51 -20.99 -34.78
CA GLY A 486 15.68 -21.88 -34.76
C GLY A 486 15.84 -22.72 -33.48
N VAL A 487 14.78 -22.90 -32.69
CA VAL A 487 14.79 -23.74 -31.48
C VAL A 487 14.92 -25.22 -31.87
N SER A 488 15.68 -26.00 -31.11
CA SER A 488 15.84 -27.44 -31.38
C SER A 488 14.52 -28.20 -31.31
N GLY A 489 14.33 -29.18 -32.18
CA GLY A 489 13.05 -29.93 -32.28
C GLY A 489 12.61 -30.56 -30.95
N ASN A 490 13.55 -31.04 -30.13
CA ASN A 490 13.23 -31.57 -28.80
C ASN A 490 12.71 -30.48 -27.85
N ARG A 491 13.35 -29.30 -27.79
CA ARG A 491 12.90 -28.19 -26.94
C ARG A 491 11.55 -27.63 -27.41
N ALA A 492 11.36 -27.51 -28.72
CA ALA A 492 10.10 -27.07 -29.32
C ALA A 492 8.93 -28.01 -28.97
N ASN A 493 9.15 -29.33 -29.09
CA ASN A 493 8.15 -30.33 -28.74
C ASN A 493 7.81 -30.31 -27.24
N LEU A 494 8.82 -30.16 -26.37
CA LEU A 494 8.58 -30.06 -24.93
C LEU A 494 7.72 -28.84 -24.57
N ALA A 495 8.03 -27.66 -25.12
CA ALA A 495 7.26 -26.45 -24.90
C ALA A 495 5.82 -26.58 -25.44
N ALA A 496 5.64 -27.15 -26.63
CA ALA A 496 4.34 -27.36 -27.24
C ALA A 496 3.45 -28.32 -26.44
N VAL A 497 4.00 -29.48 -26.06
CA VAL A 497 3.29 -30.47 -25.22
C VAL A 497 2.93 -29.88 -23.87
N CYS A 498 3.85 -29.15 -23.22
CA CYS A 498 3.56 -28.53 -21.93
C CYS A 498 2.42 -27.52 -22.03
N ALA A 499 2.44 -26.66 -23.05
CA ALA A 499 1.41 -25.66 -23.22
C ALA A 499 0.06 -26.29 -23.52
N GLU A 500 0.01 -27.31 -24.38
CA GLU A 500 -1.21 -28.05 -24.69
C GLU A 500 -1.77 -28.74 -23.44
N GLU A 501 -0.95 -29.54 -22.74
CA GLU A 501 -1.37 -30.26 -21.54
C GLU A 501 -1.87 -29.31 -20.46
N MET A 502 -1.13 -28.22 -20.19
CA MET A 502 -1.55 -27.23 -19.20
C MET A 502 -2.86 -26.55 -19.60
N THR A 503 -3.02 -26.20 -20.88
CA THR A 503 -4.24 -25.58 -21.39
C THR A 503 -5.44 -26.53 -21.24
N VAL A 504 -5.29 -27.79 -21.63
CA VAL A 504 -6.33 -28.83 -21.49
C VAL A 504 -6.71 -29.00 -20.02
N ASN A 505 -5.73 -29.09 -19.12
CA ASN A 505 -5.99 -29.22 -17.69
C ASN A 505 -6.69 -27.98 -17.10
N ILE A 506 -6.28 -26.78 -17.50
CA ILE A 506 -6.97 -25.55 -17.11
C ILE A 506 -8.42 -25.55 -17.60
N ILE A 507 -8.72 -26.08 -18.78
CA ILE A 507 -10.11 -26.18 -19.28
C ILE A 507 -10.90 -27.23 -18.49
N LYS A 508 -10.30 -28.39 -18.19
CA LYS A 508 -10.95 -29.46 -17.40
C LYS A 508 -11.27 -29.00 -15.97
N PHE A 509 -10.31 -28.36 -15.30
CA PHE A 509 -10.39 -28.04 -13.87
C PHE A 509 -10.75 -26.58 -13.56
N GLY A 510 -10.63 -25.67 -14.54
CA GLY A 510 -10.90 -24.23 -14.37
C GLY A 510 -12.37 -23.85 -14.27
N GLY A 511 -13.29 -24.82 -14.38
CA GLY A 511 -14.74 -24.65 -14.28
C GLY A 511 -15.37 -23.84 -15.43
N LYS A 512 -16.71 -23.73 -15.46
CA LYS A 512 -17.46 -22.98 -16.49
C LYS A 512 -17.22 -21.45 -16.47
N THR A 513 -16.39 -20.96 -15.55
CA THR A 513 -16.08 -19.53 -15.35
C THR A 513 -14.85 -19.06 -16.13
N SER A 514 -13.98 -19.99 -16.57
CA SER A 514 -12.83 -19.67 -17.41
C SER A 514 -13.31 -19.36 -18.83
N ASN A 515 -13.10 -18.13 -19.30
CA ASN A 515 -13.53 -17.72 -20.65
C ASN A 515 -12.35 -17.62 -21.62
N TRP A 516 -11.17 -17.27 -21.11
CA TRP A 516 -9.98 -17.00 -21.92
C TRP A 516 -8.74 -17.49 -21.17
N ILE A 517 -7.78 -18.00 -21.94
CA ILE A 517 -6.46 -18.42 -21.49
C ILE A 517 -5.44 -17.61 -22.30
N ASP A 518 -4.60 -16.84 -21.62
CA ASP A 518 -3.48 -16.11 -22.20
C ASP A 518 -2.23 -17.01 -22.11
N ILE A 519 -1.57 -17.23 -23.25
CA ILE A 519 -0.37 -18.05 -23.37
C ILE A 519 0.75 -17.19 -23.93
N ASN A 520 1.88 -17.19 -23.23
CA ASN A 520 3.10 -16.53 -23.64
C ASN A 520 4.24 -17.56 -23.67
N LEU A 521 4.99 -17.59 -24.77
CA LEU A 521 6.25 -18.32 -24.87
C LEU A 521 7.38 -17.33 -25.11
N CYS A 522 8.32 -17.27 -24.18
CA CYS A 522 9.49 -16.43 -24.21
C CYS A 522 10.74 -17.29 -24.48
N LEU A 523 11.48 -16.94 -25.53
CA LEU A 523 12.76 -17.54 -25.88
C LEU A 523 13.88 -16.56 -25.49
N GLU A 524 14.60 -16.84 -24.40
CA GLU A 524 15.69 -16.02 -23.88
C GLU A 524 16.95 -16.88 -23.71
N ASP A 525 17.97 -16.65 -24.54
CA ASP A 525 19.22 -17.44 -24.60
C ASP A 525 18.97 -18.96 -24.70
N ASP A 526 19.31 -19.70 -23.65
CA ASP A 526 19.12 -21.16 -23.54
C ASP A 526 17.84 -21.57 -22.81
N ILE A 527 17.07 -20.61 -22.30
CA ILE A 527 15.89 -20.84 -21.46
C ILE A 527 14.63 -20.60 -22.27
N CYS A 528 13.72 -21.58 -22.24
CA CYS A 528 12.39 -21.44 -22.80
C CYS A 528 11.40 -21.25 -21.64
N GLN A 529 10.73 -20.11 -21.58
CA GLN A 529 9.77 -19.80 -20.54
C GLN A 529 8.35 -19.77 -21.11
N LEU A 530 7.51 -20.65 -20.61
CA LEU A 530 6.08 -20.72 -20.92
C LEU A 530 5.30 -20.14 -19.75
N ARG A 531 4.46 -19.15 -20.03
CA ARG A 531 3.52 -18.55 -19.08
C ARG A 531 2.11 -18.78 -19.56
N ILE A 532 1.25 -19.23 -18.66
CA ILE A 532 -0.17 -19.46 -18.92
C ILE A 532 -0.98 -18.79 -17.83
N ARG A 533 -1.95 -17.97 -18.24
CA ARG A 533 -2.82 -17.22 -17.34
C ARG A 533 -4.28 -17.43 -17.69
N ASP A 534 -5.10 -17.73 -16.70
CA ASP A 534 -6.54 -17.92 -16.87
C ASP A 534 -7.35 -17.27 -15.72
N ASN A 535 -8.64 -17.06 -15.97
CA ASN A 535 -9.59 -16.50 -15.01
C ASN A 535 -10.54 -17.54 -14.39
N GLY A 536 -10.16 -18.82 -14.39
CA GLY A 536 -10.95 -19.93 -13.86
C GLY A 536 -10.95 -20.05 -12.34
N VAL A 537 -11.57 -21.13 -11.87
CA VAL A 537 -11.58 -21.54 -10.45
C VAL A 537 -10.14 -21.75 -9.95
N ASN A 538 -9.93 -21.62 -8.63
CA ASN A 538 -8.61 -21.84 -8.03
C ASN A 538 -8.12 -23.24 -8.32
N PHE A 539 -7.06 -23.32 -9.11
CA PHE A 539 -6.43 -24.54 -9.54
C PHE A 539 -4.91 -24.35 -9.47
N ASN A 540 -4.31 -24.83 -8.39
CA ASN A 540 -2.86 -24.85 -8.22
C ASN A 540 -2.31 -26.18 -8.79
N PRO A 541 -1.63 -26.18 -9.95
CA PRO A 541 -1.09 -27.39 -10.55
C PRO A 541 0.00 -28.04 -9.68
N LEU A 542 0.67 -27.27 -8.80
CA LEU A 542 1.74 -27.75 -7.93
C LEU A 542 1.21 -28.59 -6.78
N GLU A 543 0.10 -28.17 -6.16
CA GLU A 543 -0.55 -28.86 -5.04
C GLU A 543 -1.37 -30.07 -5.48
N TYR A 544 -1.64 -30.20 -6.78
CA TYR A 544 -2.37 -31.34 -7.31
C TYR A 544 -1.58 -32.64 -7.09
N SER A 545 -2.07 -33.46 -6.15
CA SER A 545 -1.63 -34.81 -5.85
C SER A 545 -2.72 -35.80 -6.24
N TYR A 546 -2.30 -36.92 -6.81
CA TYR A 546 -3.14 -37.98 -7.37
C TYR A 546 -4.24 -38.46 -6.40
N ASP A 547 -5.51 -38.43 -6.82
CA ASP A 547 -6.59 -39.21 -6.21
C ASP A 547 -6.90 -40.38 -7.15
N HIS A 548 -6.86 -41.60 -6.60
CA HIS A 548 -6.62 -42.85 -7.32
C HIS A 548 -7.73 -43.36 -8.26
N GLU A 549 -8.81 -42.61 -8.51
CA GLU A 549 -10.05 -43.20 -9.04
C GLU A 549 -10.43 -42.88 -10.49
N GLU A 550 -9.76 -41.96 -11.21
CA GLU A 550 -10.07 -41.74 -12.64
C GLU A 550 -8.82 -41.59 -13.55
N PHE A 551 -8.85 -42.32 -14.66
CA PHE A 551 -7.74 -42.70 -15.54
C PHE A 551 -7.22 -41.62 -16.51
N ASP A 552 -7.30 -40.33 -16.17
CA ASP A 552 -7.00 -39.23 -17.12
C ASP A 552 -6.09 -38.12 -16.53
N ILE A 553 -5.10 -38.54 -15.72
CA ILE A 553 -4.22 -37.66 -14.93
C ILE A 553 -2.73 -37.96 -15.27
N HIS A 554 -2.31 -37.65 -16.51
CA HIS A 554 -0.89 -37.76 -16.91
C HIS A 554 -0.24 -36.44 -17.33
N GLY A 555 -1.01 -35.44 -17.77
CA GLY A 555 -0.47 -34.18 -18.29
C GLY A 555 0.35 -33.36 -17.28
N ILE A 556 -0.18 -33.11 -16.08
CA ILE A 556 0.50 -32.24 -15.10
C ILE A 556 1.75 -32.92 -14.52
N GLU A 557 1.71 -34.22 -14.25
CA GLU A 557 2.91 -34.95 -13.84
C GLU A 557 3.99 -34.98 -14.92
N LEU A 558 3.58 -35.14 -16.19
CA LEU A 558 4.48 -35.07 -17.32
C LEU A 558 5.15 -33.69 -17.35
N VAL A 559 4.37 -32.61 -17.27
CA VAL A 559 4.87 -31.22 -17.22
C VAL A 559 5.84 -31.03 -16.06
N LYS A 560 5.50 -31.48 -14.84
CA LYS A 560 6.39 -31.39 -13.67
C LYS A 560 7.72 -32.13 -13.89
N LYS A 561 7.69 -33.29 -14.56
CA LYS A 561 8.89 -34.10 -14.83
C LYS A 561 9.80 -33.50 -15.91
N ILE A 562 9.22 -32.81 -16.91
CA ILE A 562 9.98 -32.26 -18.04
C ILE A 562 10.36 -30.80 -17.88
N SER A 563 9.71 -30.06 -16.96
CA SER A 563 10.08 -28.70 -16.62
C SER A 563 11.30 -28.63 -15.70
N LYS A 564 12.15 -27.62 -15.89
CA LYS A 564 13.25 -27.28 -14.98
C LYS A 564 12.75 -26.58 -13.72
N SER A 565 11.74 -25.74 -13.86
CA SER A 565 11.00 -25.14 -12.75
C SER A 565 9.55 -24.89 -13.14
N MET A 566 8.67 -24.94 -12.15
CA MET A 566 7.26 -24.63 -12.28
C MET A 566 6.84 -23.82 -11.07
N ASP A 567 6.33 -22.62 -11.32
CA ASP A 567 5.87 -21.69 -10.29
C ASP A 567 4.40 -21.36 -10.55
N TYR A 568 3.62 -21.33 -9.48
CA TYR A 568 2.21 -20.98 -9.53
C TYR A 568 1.91 -19.86 -8.53
N ILE A 569 1.18 -18.86 -8.99
CA ILE A 569 0.61 -17.84 -8.13
C ILE A 569 -0.84 -17.59 -8.56
N ARG A 570 -1.76 -17.64 -7.60
CA ARG A 570 -3.08 -17.06 -7.80
C ARG A 570 -3.04 -15.62 -7.32
N ALA A 571 -3.17 -14.70 -8.25
CA ALA A 571 -3.22 -13.30 -7.90
C ALA A 571 -4.22 -12.57 -8.81
N ILE A 572 -4.90 -11.57 -8.25
CA ILE A 572 -5.88 -10.78 -9.01
C ILE A 572 -7.00 -11.68 -9.56
N ASP A 573 -7.34 -12.77 -8.83
CA ASP A 573 -8.36 -13.74 -9.25
C ASP A 573 -8.05 -14.33 -10.64
N MET A 574 -6.75 -14.42 -10.95
CA MET A 574 -6.19 -15.10 -12.10
C MET A 574 -5.23 -16.17 -11.59
N ASN A 575 -5.34 -17.35 -12.19
CA ASN A 575 -4.32 -18.37 -12.07
C ASN A 575 -3.18 -17.96 -13.00
N ASN A 576 -1.95 -17.93 -12.49
CA ASN A 576 -0.77 -17.71 -13.31
C ASN A 576 0.23 -18.83 -13.05
N THR A 577 0.61 -19.52 -14.12
CA THR A 577 1.59 -20.60 -14.09
C THR A 577 2.76 -20.24 -14.99
N ILE A 578 3.97 -20.27 -14.43
CA ILE A 578 5.22 -20.08 -15.17
C ILE A 578 5.98 -21.40 -15.16
N ILE A 579 6.42 -21.83 -16.33
CA ILE A 579 7.15 -23.07 -16.54
C ILE A 579 8.42 -22.73 -17.31
N SER A 580 9.57 -23.13 -16.78
CA SER A 580 10.86 -22.96 -17.44
C SER A 580 11.42 -24.31 -17.88
N PHE A 581 12.02 -24.34 -19.07
CA PHE A 581 12.66 -25.52 -19.66
C PHE A 581 14.16 -25.30 -19.87
#